data_AF-A0A956H9F3-F1
#
_entry.id   AF-A0A956H9F3-F1
#
_cell.length_a   1.000
_cell.length_b   1.000
_cell.length_c   1.000
_cell.angle_alpha   90.00
_cell.angle_beta   90.00
_cell.angle_gamma   90.00
#
_symmetry.space_group_name_H-M   'P 1'
#
loop_
_entity.id
_entity.type
_entity.pdbx_description
1 polymer ?
#
loop_
_entity_poly.entity_id
_entity_poly.type
_entity_poly.pdbx_seq_one_letter_code
_entity_poly.pdbx_strand_id
1 'polypeptide(L)'
;MSVRARSIDAWRLCPPLLVLLLLLSSLFAGPRAAEAQEPKVDAKSVPSELAPWIDWVRDNEPAPGNCRTHDEVLICVWPTTASIVIDERSGSFDLGVMASEADTVALVGDDDSWPQEVRVDGKPALVIEDEGIPTVEVDAGAHHGSGRCVWKRPPAQLRVPEEVAMVELVVGGVGITFPQREETLLDIPEPATSAQEEDEEDEEDEEDEEDDGEPEPDSERLEVSRLIADGVPLVITTRVDLRISGQDRELILPYPVWDDAKLVRIDSDLPVALDEDKQLVVQARSGTYAVTLTAQLPRSPTTLAPPELAAPWPGEEVWVWQTAGSPGQASMGQVAVDGRPVDRSRTHTPESWPEGATYSVSKQAPLSFEVLQRGVAESAP
;
A
#
# COMPACT_ATOMS: atom_id res chain seq x y z
N MET A 1 -103.98 12.10 23.03
CA MET A 1 -102.87 12.97 23.47
C MET A 1 -101.58 12.48 22.85
N SER A 2 -100.70 13.40 22.46
CA SER A 2 -99.32 13.21 21.95
C SER A 2 -99.20 12.68 20.51
N VAL A 3 -99.16 13.53 19.47
CA VAL A 3 -98.09 14.46 18.97
C VAL A 3 -97.12 13.75 18.01
N ARG A 4 -97.22 14.14 16.74
CA ARG A 4 -96.24 13.93 15.66
C ARG A 4 -95.00 14.80 15.92
N ALA A 5 -93.80 14.29 15.64
CA ALA A 5 -92.59 15.11 15.50
C ALA A 5 -92.05 14.99 14.06
N ARG A 6 -91.78 16.16 13.48
CA ARG A 6 -91.32 16.42 12.11
C ARG A 6 -89.80 16.24 11.99
N SER A 7 -89.35 16.01 10.75
CA SER A 7 -87.97 16.15 10.31
C SER A 7 -87.49 17.59 10.44
N ILE A 8 -86.20 17.75 10.72
CA ILE A 8 -85.44 18.99 10.52
C ILE A 8 -84.22 18.64 9.66
N ASP A 9 -84.14 19.34 8.52
CA ASP A 9 -83.03 19.39 7.60
C ASP A 9 -81.84 20.19 8.14
N ALA A 10 -80.72 20.01 7.43
CA ALA A 10 -79.56 20.87 7.30
C ALA A 10 -78.37 20.54 8.22
N TRP A 11 -77.24 20.19 7.60
CA TRP A 11 -76.16 21.16 7.36
C TRP A 11 -75.32 20.75 6.15
N ARG A 12 -75.29 21.64 5.16
CA ARG A 12 -74.36 21.63 4.03
C ARG A 12 -73.00 22.09 4.55
N LEU A 13 -72.02 21.20 4.56
CA LEU A 13 -70.62 21.59 4.75
C LEU A 13 -70.04 22.09 3.42
N CYS A 14 -69.36 23.22 3.52
CA CYS A 14 -68.86 24.05 2.44
C CYS A 14 -67.64 23.39 1.76
N PRO A 15 -67.55 23.34 0.41
CA PRO A 15 -66.48 22.65 -0.30
C PRO A 15 -65.05 23.28 -0.26
N PRO A 16 -64.80 24.56 0.09
CA PRO A 16 -63.43 25.10 -0.04
C PRO A 16 -62.49 24.68 1.10
N LEU A 17 -63.01 24.19 2.24
CA LEU A 17 -62.19 23.79 3.38
C LEU A 17 -61.55 22.39 3.21
N LEU A 18 -62.19 21.52 2.42
CA LEU A 18 -61.71 20.17 2.15
C LEU A 18 -60.57 20.17 1.10
N VAL A 19 -60.61 21.12 0.16
CA VAL A 19 -59.56 21.30 -0.86
C VAL A 19 -58.27 21.89 -0.25
N LEU A 20 -58.39 22.78 0.75
CA LEU A 20 -57.24 23.36 1.45
C LEU A 20 -56.49 22.31 2.31
N LEU A 21 -57.21 21.36 2.92
CA LEU A 21 -56.62 20.25 3.69
C LEU A 21 -55.93 19.20 2.80
N LEU A 22 -56.41 19.00 1.57
CA LEU A 22 -55.79 18.11 0.59
C LEU A 22 -54.54 18.72 -0.07
N LEU A 23 -54.47 20.05 -0.23
CA LEU A 23 -53.27 20.73 -0.74
C LEU A 23 -52.15 20.87 0.31
N LEU A 24 -52.47 20.94 1.61
CA LEU A 24 -51.45 20.95 2.67
C LEU A 24 -50.81 19.57 2.93
N SER A 25 -51.46 18.47 2.55
CA SER A 25 -50.93 17.11 2.74
C SER A 25 -50.00 16.66 1.62
N SER A 26 -49.96 17.36 0.48
CA SER A 26 -49.00 17.12 -0.61
C SER A 26 -47.65 17.84 -0.45
N LEU A 27 -47.49 18.72 0.54
CA LEU A 27 -46.24 19.45 0.80
C LEU A 27 -45.28 18.74 1.78
N PHE A 28 -45.64 17.57 2.29
CA PHE A 28 -44.81 16.77 3.22
C PHE A 28 -44.34 15.43 2.64
N ALA A 29 -44.36 15.26 1.32
CA ALA A 29 -43.71 14.13 0.65
C ALA A 29 -42.32 14.57 0.17
N GLY A 30 -41.41 14.81 1.11
CA GLY A 30 -39.98 14.90 0.81
C GLY A 30 -39.46 13.56 0.25
N PRO A 31 -38.37 13.57 -0.54
CA PRO A 31 -37.75 12.32 -0.98
C PRO A 31 -37.40 11.49 0.26
N ARG A 32 -37.92 10.26 0.32
CA ARG A 32 -37.40 9.26 1.27
C ARG A 32 -35.98 8.97 0.84
N ALA A 33 -35.00 9.37 1.66
CA ALA A 33 -33.70 8.76 1.63
C ALA A 33 -33.91 7.24 1.73
N ALA A 34 -33.46 6.50 0.72
CA ALA A 34 -33.37 5.06 0.84
C ALA A 34 -32.23 4.81 1.83
N GLU A 35 -32.56 4.37 3.04
CA GLU A 35 -31.56 3.78 3.93
C GLU A 35 -30.91 2.63 3.17
N ALA A 36 -29.64 2.79 2.83
CA ALA A 36 -28.82 1.71 2.29
C ALA A 36 -28.81 0.60 3.34
N GLN A 37 -29.43 -0.53 3.02
CA GLN A 37 -29.45 -1.68 3.90
C GLN A 37 -28.03 -2.24 3.95
N GLU A 38 -27.42 -2.27 5.14
CA GLU A 38 -26.08 -2.83 5.34
C GLU A 38 -25.97 -4.19 4.64
N PRO A 39 -24.89 -4.43 3.87
CA PRO A 39 -24.66 -5.75 3.31
C PRO A 39 -24.55 -6.73 4.48
N LYS A 40 -25.52 -7.65 4.58
CA LYS A 40 -25.46 -8.71 5.58
C LYS A 40 -24.26 -9.59 5.26
N VAL A 41 -23.19 -9.41 6.02
CA VAL A 41 -22.08 -10.36 6.05
C VAL A 41 -22.67 -11.71 6.45
N ASP A 42 -22.62 -12.69 5.55
CA ASP A 42 -23.04 -14.05 5.87
C ASP A 42 -22.07 -14.57 6.91
N ALA A 43 -22.55 -14.84 8.13
CA ALA A 43 -21.71 -15.38 9.21
C ALA A 43 -20.99 -16.68 8.82
N LYS A 44 -21.43 -17.37 7.75
CA LYS A 44 -20.74 -18.54 7.18
C LYS A 44 -19.46 -18.20 6.42
N SER A 45 -19.21 -16.94 6.04
CA SER A 45 -17.97 -16.51 5.40
C SER A 45 -16.86 -16.16 6.39
N VAL A 46 -17.16 -16.15 7.70
CA VAL A 46 -16.18 -15.83 8.75
C VAL A 46 -15.61 -17.15 9.30
N PRO A 47 -14.28 -17.36 9.25
CA PRO A 47 -13.63 -18.50 9.90
C PRO A 47 -14.03 -18.61 11.38
N SER A 48 -14.20 -19.84 11.88
CA SER A 48 -14.69 -20.09 13.25
C SER A 48 -13.83 -19.47 14.35
N GLU A 49 -12.53 -19.34 14.09
CA GLU A 49 -11.51 -18.74 14.94
C GLU A 49 -11.75 -17.25 15.15
N LEU A 50 -12.40 -16.59 14.18
CA LEU A 50 -12.73 -15.17 14.21
C LEU A 50 -14.15 -14.90 14.76
N ALA A 51 -14.97 -15.93 14.95
CA ALA A 51 -16.33 -15.78 15.47
C ALA A 51 -16.41 -15.00 16.80
N PRO A 52 -15.49 -15.19 17.78
CA PRO A 52 -15.52 -14.43 19.04
C PRO A 52 -15.28 -12.92 18.87
N TRP A 53 -14.65 -12.51 17.77
CA TRP A 53 -14.29 -11.11 17.51
C TRP A 53 -15.41 -10.33 16.83
N ILE A 54 -16.46 -10.99 16.31
CA ILE A 54 -17.53 -10.35 15.53
C ILE A 54 -18.19 -9.22 16.31
N ASP A 55 -18.56 -9.46 17.57
CA ASP A 55 -19.23 -8.44 18.38
C ASP A 55 -18.27 -7.32 18.78
N TRP A 56 -17.00 -7.65 19.10
CA TRP A 56 -15.98 -6.64 19.37
C TRP A 56 -15.76 -5.73 18.16
N VAL A 57 -15.61 -6.30 16.95
CA VAL A 57 -15.48 -5.54 15.71
C VAL A 57 -16.76 -4.73 15.47
N ARG A 58 -17.96 -5.28 15.66
CA ARG A 58 -19.20 -4.49 15.49
C ARG A 58 -19.29 -3.30 16.44
N ASP A 59 -18.79 -3.45 17.66
CA ASP A 59 -18.87 -2.43 18.70
C ASP A 59 -17.73 -1.38 18.60
N ASN A 60 -16.61 -1.73 17.96
CA ASN A 60 -15.39 -0.90 17.92
C ASN A 60 -14.93 -0.50 16.52
N GLU A 61 -15.36 -1.21 15.47
CA GLU A 61 -15.15 -0.80 14.09
C GLU A 61 -16.01 0.44 13.86
N PRO A 62 -15.42 1.55 13.37
CA PRO A 62 -16.21 2.67 12.90
C PRO A 62 -17.17 2.14 11.83
N ALA A 63 -18.43 2.58 11.84
CA ALA A 63 -19.35 2.27 10.75
C ALA A 63 -18.63 2.55 9.40
N PRO A 64 -18.78 1.68 8.38
CA PRO A 64 -18.29 1.98 7.04
C PRO A 64 -18.75 3.39 6.65
N GLY A 65 -17.81 4.25 6.24
CA GLY A 65 -18.12 5.66 6.00
C GLY A 65 -18.08 6.56 7.24
N ASN A 66 -17.27 6.23 8.25
CA ASN A 66 -16.84 7.21 9.25
C ASN A 66 -15.46 7.77 8.86
N CYS A 67 -15.37 9.09 8.82
CA CYS A 67 -14.11 9.81 8.60
C CYS A 67 -13.06 9.36 9.63
N ARG A 68 -11.80 9.21 9.20
CA ARG A 68 -10.70 8.80 10.09
C ARG A 68 -9.77 9.96 10.36
N THR A 69 -9.28 10.06 11.58
CA THR A 69 -8.26 11.06 11.93
C THR A 69 -6.87 10.48 11.66
N HIS A 70 -6.06 11.16 10.86
CA HIS A 70 -4.64 10.89 10.61
C HIS A 70 -3.86 12.17 10.85
N ASP A 71 -2.86 12.15 11.74
CA ASP A 71 -2.06 13.33 12.12
C ASP A 71 -2.90 14.59 12.43
N GLU A 72 -3.96 14.41 13.23
CA GLU A 72 -4.94 15.46 13.60
C GLU A 72 -5.81 15.99 12.43
N VAL A 73 -5.68 15.44 11.23
CA VAL A 73 -6.53 15.75 10.05
C VAL A 73 -7.65 14.73 9.93
N LEU A 74 -8.88 15.19 9.74
CA LEU A 74 -10.05 14.35 9.51
C LEU A 74 -10.17 14.04 8.00
N ILE A 75 -10.06 12.76 7.63
CA ILE A 75 -10.15 12.28 6.24
C ILE A 75 -11.49 11.57 6.05
N CYS A 76 -12.38 12.17 5.27
CA CYS A 76 -13.72 11.66 4.98
C CYS A 76 -13.83 10.97 3.62
N VAL A 77 -12.94 11.32 2.69
CA VAL A 77 -12.90 10.81 1.32
C VAL A 77 -11.68 9.92 1.14
N TRP A 78 -11.90 8.73 0.60
CA TRP A 78 -10.87 7.72 0.39
C TRP A 78 -10.83 7.33 -1.09
N PRO A 79 -9.99 7.97 -1.91
CA PRO A 79 -9.64 7.45 -3.21
C PRO A 79 -8.98 6.06 -3.06
N THR A 80 -9.29 5.16 -3.98
CA THR A 80 -8.86 3.75 -3.90
C THR A 80 -7.80 3.46 -4.95
N THR A 81 -8.16 2.72 -6.00
CA THR A 81 -7.28 2.45 -7.14
C THR A 81 -7.54 3.49 -8.23
N ALA A 82 -6.46 4.03 -8.81
CA ALA A 82 -6.49 4.77 -10.07
C ALA A 82 -5.92 3.89 -11.20
N SER A 83 -6.75 3.57 -12.20
CA SER A 83 -6.29 2.95 -13.44
C SER A 83 -6.04 4.02 -14.48
N ILE A 84 -4.82 4.13 -14.98
CA ILE A 84 -4.39 5.19 -15.89
C ILE A 84 -3.86 4.55 -17.17
N VAL A 85 -4.40 4.97 -18.31
CA VAL A 85 -3.97 4.55 -19.63
C VAL A 85 -3.51 5.77 -20.40
N ILE A 86 -2.24 5.78 -20.78
CA ILE A 86 -1.55 6.86 -21.48
C ILE A 86 -1.30 6.47 -22.93
N ASP A 87 -1.76 7.33 -23.84
CA ASP A 87 -1.51 7.28 -25.28
C ASP A 87 -0.75 8.55 -25.73
N GLU A 88 -0.32 8.58 -27.00
CA GLU A 88 0.43 9.70 -27.60
C GLU A 88 -0.25 11.08 -27.47
N ARG A 89 -1.59 11.11 -27.33
CA ARG A 89 -2.39 12.36 -27.36
C ARG A 89 -3.36 12.53 -26.20
N SER A 90 -3.53 11.51 -25.38
CA SER A 90 -4.46 11.57 -24.26
C SER A 90 -4.11 10.56 -23.19
N GLY A 91 -4.56 10.82 -21.97
CA GLY A 91 -4.56 9.86 -20.89
C GLY A 91 -5.97 9.71 -20.36
N SER A 92 -6.48 8.49 -20.29
CA SER A 92 -7.73 8.20 -19.59
C SER A 92 -7.43 7.70 -18.20
N PHE A 93 -8.22 8.13 -17.24
CA PHE A 93 -8.18 7.59 -15.88
C PHE A 93 -9.54 7.09 -15.45
N ASP A 94 -9.47 6.14 -14.53
CA ASP A 94 -10.58 5.53 -13.82
C ASP A 94 -10.21 5.51 -12.33
N LEU A 95 -11.03 6.12 -11.49
CA LEU A 95 -10.74 6.37 -10.08
C LEU A 95 -11.90 5.89 -9.22
N GLY A 96 -11.66 4.86 -8.41
CA GLY A 96 -12.61 4.43 -7.39
C GLY A 96 -12.53 5.32 -6.15
N VAL A 97 -13.67 5.68 -5.55
CA VAL A 97 -13.76 6.58 -4.40
C VAL A 97 -14.74 6.02 -3.37
N MET A 98 -14.39 6.11 -2.09
CA MET A 98 -15.32 5.91 -0.98
C MET A 98 -15.43 7.19 -0.16
N ALA A 99 -16.60 7.83 -0.20
CA ALA A 99 -16.89 9.04 0.56
C ALA A 99 -17.78 8.71 1.76
N SER A 100 -17.34 9.12 2.94
CA SER A 100 -18.06 8.94 4.22
C SER A 100 -19.23 9.91 4.36
N GLU A 101 -19.04 11.12 3.83
CA GLU A 101 -20.04 12.18 3.72
C GLU A 101 -19.92 12.86 2.36
N ALA A 102 -20.83 13.78 2.05
CA ALA A 102 -20.73 14.56 0.83
C ALA A 102 -19.54 15.52 0.92
N ASP A 103 -18.63 15.44 -0.04
CA ASP A 103 -17.36 16.15 -0.03
C ASP A 103 -16.75 16.23 -1.45
N THR A 104 -15.61 16.90 -1.60
CA THR A 104 -14.89 17.01 -2.87
C THR A 104 -13.86 15.88 -3.03
N VAL A 105 -13.61 15.53 -4.30
CA VAL A 105 -12.65 14.51 -4.70
C VAL A 105 -11.71 15.12 -5.73
N ALA A 106 -10.41 15.11 -5.46
CA ALA A 106 -9.39 15.43 -6.43
C ALA A 106 -9.31 14.33 -7.51
N LEU A 107 -9.15 14.74 -8.76
CA LEU A 107 -9.01 13.86 -9.92
C LEU A 107 -7.57 13.84 -10.41
N VAL A 108 -7.27 12.89 -11.29
CA VAL A 108 -5.99 12.85 -12.03
C VAL A 108 -5.92 14.04 -12.99
N GLY A 109 -4.77 14.71 -13.02
CA GLY A 109 -4.49 15.88 -13.84
C GLY A 109 -4.21 17.15 -13.03
N ASP A 110 -3.91 18.21 -13.77
CA ASP A 110 -3.58 19.56 -13.29
C ASP A 110 -3.91 20.57 -14.40
N ASP A 111 -3.44 21.82 -14.26
CA ASP A 111 -3.66 22.88 -15.25
C ASP A 111 -3.09 22.54 -16.65
N ASP A 112 -1.98 21.80 -16.73
CA ASP A 112 -1.33 21.44 -17.99
C ASP A 112 -1.97 20.19 -18.62
N SER A 113 -2.50 19.30 -17.78
CA SER A 113 -3.15 18.04 -18.17
C SER A 113 -4.62 18.00 -17.70
N TRP A 114 -5.36 19.08 -17.93
CA TRP A 114 -6.71 19.22 -17.40
C TRP A 114 -7.66 18.12 -17.88
N PRO A 115 -8.39 17.44 -16.98
CA PRO A 115 -9.27 16.35 -17.35
C PRO A 115 -10.56 16.87 -18.01
N GLN A 116 -10.90 16.24 -19.13
CA GLN A 116 -12.10 16.49 -19.92
C GLN A 116 -12.99 15.25 -19.93
N GLU A 117 -14.22 15.41 -20.40
CA GLU A 117 -15.22 14.32 -20.48
C GLU A 117 -15.44 13.61 -19.13
N VAL A 118 -15.27 14.34 -18.02
CA VAL A 118 -15.34 13.78 -16.68
C VAL A 118 -16.74 13.27 -16.36
N ARG A 119 -16.79 12.06 -15.80
CA ARG A 119 -18.02 11.42 -15.34
C ARG A 119 -17.85 10.86 -13.94
N VAL A 120 -18.87 11.05 -13.11
CA VAL A 120 -19.04 10.37 -11.82
C VAL A 120 -20.22 9.41 -11.96
N ASP A 121 -19.98 8.13 -11.70
CA ASP A 121 -20.96 7.04 -11.84
C ASP A 121 -21.63 7.01 -13.23
N GLY A 122 -20.82 7.26 -14.26
CA GLY A 122 -21.24 7.30 -15.66
C GLY A 122 -22.02 8.55 -16.09
N LYS A 123 -22.29 9.49 -15.18
CA LYS A 123 -22.97 10.76 -15.47
C LYS A 123 -21.96 11.89 -15.63
N PRO A 124 -22.12 12.80 -16.60
CA PRO A 124 -21.24 13.97 -16.73
C PRO A 124 -21.19 14.77 -15.42
N ALA A 125 -19.98 15.10 -14.96
CA ALA A 125 -19.74 15.86 -13.74
C ALA A 125 -19.09 17.22 -14.05
N LEU A 126 -19.38 18.21 -13.21
CA LEU A 126 -18.72 19.51 -13.28
C LEU A 126 -17.37 19.42 -12.55
N VAL A 127 -16.30 19.75 -13.26
CA VAL A 127 -14.95 19.84 -12.68
C VAL A 127 -14.72 21.26 -12.19
N ILE A 128 -14.30 21.40 -10.94
CA ILE A 128 -13.96 22.67 -10.29
C ILE A 128 -12.45 22.73 -10.11
N GLU A 129 -11.85 23.89 -10.35
CA GLU A 129 -10.44 24.14 -10.03
C GLU A 129 -10.31 24.51 -8.57
N ASP A 130 -9.48 23.77 -7.84
CA ASP A 130 -9.09 24.07 -6.47
C ASP A 130 -7.56 24.07 -6.37
N GLU A 131 -6.96 25.25 -6.26
CA GLU A 131 -5.50 25.44 -6.25
C GLU A 131 -4.73 24.71 -7.38
N GLY A 132 -5.30 24.69 -8.60
CA GLY A 132 -4.73 24.00 -9.76
C GLY A 132 -5.00 22.48 -9.81
N ILE A 133 -5.81 21.97 -8.89
CA ILE A 133 -6.24 20.57 -8.82
C ILE A 133 -7.67 20.46 -9.38
N PRO A 134 -7.93 19.55 -10.35
CA PRO A 134 -9.27 19.29 -10.83
C PRO A 134 -10.07 18.50 -9.79
N THR A 135 -11.19 19.03 -9.33
CA THR A 135 -12.01 18.43 -8.28
C THR A 135 -13.46 18.23 -8.72
N VAL A 136 -14.14 17.23 -8.14
CA VAL A 136 -15.59 16.98 -8.33
C VAL A 136 -16.26 16.77 -6.98
N GLU A 137 -17.53 17.15 -6.88
CA GLU A 137 -18.35 16.85 -5.70
C GLU A 137 -18.95 15.45 -5.80
N VAL A 138 -18.94 14.72 -4.69
CA VAL A 138 -19.62 13.42 -4.54
C VAL A 138 -20.49 13.42 -3.30
N ASP A 139 -21.57 12.63 -3.33
CA ASP A 139 -22.37 12.37 -2.13
C ASP A 139 -21.66 11.33 -1.24
N ALA A 140 -22.25 11.01 -0.08
CA ALA A 140 -21.80 9.88 0.72
C ALA A 140 -22.03 8.55 -0.03
N GLY A 141 -20.98 7.73 -0.14
CA GLY A 141 -21.06 6.39 -0.74
C GLY A 141 -19.84 6.00 -1.57
N ALA A 142 -19.98 4.87 -2.26
CA ALA A 142 -19.00 4.40 -3.23
C ALA A 142 -19.28 5.05 -4.59
N HIS A 143 -18.26 5.67 -5.16
CA HIS A 143 -18.31 6.38 -6.42
C HIS A 143 -17.18 5.96 -7.34
N HIS A 144 -17.38 6.26 -8.62
CA HIS A 144 -16.40 6.00 -9.65
C HIS A 144 -16.26 7.21 -10.57
N GLY A 145 -15.12 7.89 -10.44
CA GLY A 145 -14.72 9.02 -11.28
C GLY A 145 -13.96 8.54 -12.50
N SER A 146 -14.25 9.09 -13.68
CA SER A 146 -13.51 8.81 -14.90
C SER A 146 -13.34 10.07 -15.71
N GLY A 147 -12.29 10.15 -16.52
CA GLY A 147 -12.03 11.32 -17.34
C GLY A 147 -10.89 11.10 -18.32
N ARG A 148 -10.64 12.12 -19.14
CA ARG A 148 -9.59 12.11 -20.16
C ARG A 148 -8.82 13.42 -20.17
N CYS A 149 -7.54 13.36 -19.87
CA CYS A 149 -6.59 14.44 -20.08
C CYS A 149 -6.15 14.43 -21.56
N VAL A 150 -6.03 15.60 -22.19
CA VAL A 150 -5.70 15.72 -23.62
C VAL A 150 -4.48 16.61 -23.78
N TRP A 151 -3.50 16.15 -24.57
CA TRP A 151 -2.24 16.85 -24.79
C TRP A 151 -1.78 16.72 -26.24
N LYS A 152 -0.81 17.56 -26.62
CA LYS A 152 -0.15 17.48 -27.94
C LYS A 152 0.92 16.38 -27.99
N ARG A 153 1.59 16.16 -26.86
CA ARG A 153 2.58 15.12 -26.60
C ARG A 153 2.41 14.68 -25.15
N PRO A 154 2.65 13.40 -24.81
CA PRO A 154 2.52 12.93 -23.43
C PRO A 154 3.41 13.76 -22.51
N PRO A 155 2.93 14.14 -21.32
CA PRO A 155 3.77 14.78 -20.34
C PRO A 155 4.75 13.75 -19.76
N ALA A 156 5.91 14.21 -19.29
CA ALA A 156 6.86 13.34 -18.59
C ALA A 156 6.34 12.89 -17.23
N GLN A 157 5.46 13.70 -16.61
CA GLN A 157 4.83 13.41 -15.32
C GLN A 157 3.35 13.77 -15.38
N LEU A 158 2.52 13.03 -14.66
CA LEU A 158 1.09 13.29 -14.53
C LEU A 158 0.73 13.40 -13.05
N ARG A 159 0.01 14.46 -12.67
CA ARG A 159 -0.47 14.61 -11.29
C ARG A 159 -1.54 13.57 -10.96
N VAL A 160 -1.32 12.81 -9.89
CA VAL A 160 -2.26 11.89 -9.26
C VAL A 160 -2.48 12.35 -7.81
N PRO A 161 -3.73 12.42 -7.31
CA PRO A 161 -4.01 12.86 -5.94
C PRO A 161 -3.25 12.04 -4.89
N GLU A 162 -2.72 12.69 -3.85
CA GLU A 162 -1.87 12.08 -2.81
C GLU A 162 -2.57 10.91 -2.11
N GLU A 163 -3.88 11.03 -1.93
CA GLU A 163 -4.72 10.09 -1.22
C GLU A 163 -4.94 8.78 -2.00
N VAL A 164 -4.59 8.73 -3.29
CA VAL A 164 -4.62 7.49 -4.10
C VAL A 164 -3.42 6.61 -3.72
N ALA A 165 -3.70 5.52 -3.02
CA ALA A 165 -2.67 4.57 -2.59
C ALA A 165 -2.22 3.56 -3.67
N MET A 166 -3.09 3.24 -4.63
CA MET A 166 -2.81 2.24 -5.67
C MET A 166 -2.97 2.84 -7.07
N VAL A 167 -1.92 2.71 -7.88
CA VAL A 167 -1.92 3.18 -9.28
C VAL A 167 -1.60 2.01 -10.19
N GLU A 168 -2.47 1.77 -11.16
CA GLU A 168 -2.24 0.86 -12.29
C GLU A 168 -1.97 1.72 -13.52
N LEU A 169 -0.81 1.53 -14.17
CA LEU A 169 -0.39 2.36 -15.30
C LEU A 169 -0.16 1.51 -16.55
N VAL A 170 -0.73 1.95 -17.67
CA VAL A 170 -0.47 1.43 -19.01
C VAL A 170 0.00 2.57 -19.89
N VAL A 171 1.15 2.42 -20.56
CA VAL A 171 1.69 3.43 -21.49
C VAL A 171 1.87 2.79 -22.87
N GLY A 172 1.24 3.36 -23.90
CA GLY A 172 1.34 2.83 -25.27
C GLY A 172 0.88 1.38 -25.41
N GLY A 173 -0.07 0.95 -24.56
CA GLY A 173 -0.56 -0.43 -24.50
C GLY A 173 0.32 -1.40 -23.69
N VAL A 174 1.43 -0.96 -23.11
CA VAL A 174 2.31 -1.76 -22.25
C VAL A 174 2.01 -1.47 -20.78
N GLY A 175 1.74 -2.50 -19.99
CA GLY A 175 1.53 -2.37 -18.55
C GLY A 175 2.83 -2.11 -17.81
N ILE A 176 2.86 -1.07 -16.97
CA ILE A 176 4.00 -0.72 -16.12
C ILE A 176 3.79 -1.36 -14.76
N THR A 177 4.64 -2.34 -14.43
CA THR A 177 4.47 -3.16 -13.22
C THR A 177 4.75 -2.37 -11.93
N PHE A 178 5.68 -1.41 -11.99
CA PHE A 178 6.07 -0.58 -10.84
C PHE A 178 6.11 0.90 -11.25
N PRO A 179 4.95 1.59 -11.28
CA PRO A 179 4.90 3.00 -11.60
C PRO A 179 5.69 3.81 -10.55
N GLN A 180 6.63 4.64 -11.00
CA GLN A 180 7.40 5.53 -10.13
C GLN A 180 6.57 6.78 -9.83
N ARG A 181 6.51 7.17 -8.56
CA ARG A 181 5.73 8.31 -8.11
C ARG A 181 6.42 9.01 -6.96
N GLU A 182 6.65 10.30 -7.12
CA GLU A 182 7.14 11.20 -6.08
C GLU A 182 5.98 12.09 -5.61
N GLU A 183 5.52 11.89 -4.38
CA GLU A 183 4.35 12.57 -3.79
C GLU A 183 3.09 12.47 -4.67
N THR A 184 2.81 13.50 -5.46
CA THR A 184 1.65 13.60 -6.35
C THR A 184 2.00 13.42 -7.83
N LEU A 185 3.28 13.31 -8.18
CA LEU A 185 3.74 13.26 -9.57
C LEU A 185 4.06 11.82 -9.95
N LEU A 186 3.26 11.27 -10.87
CA LEU A 186 3.47 9.96 -11.47
C LEU A 186 4.38 10.10 -12.69
N ASP A 187 5.53 9.42 -12.70
CA ASP A 187 6.41 9.40 -13.85
C ASP A 187 5.82 8.58 -14.99
N ILE A 188 5.82 9.16 -16.20
CA ILE A 188 5.36 8.51 -17.42
C ILE A 188 6.60 8.10 -18.21
N PRO A 189 6.95 6.79 -18.21
CA PRO A 189 8.10 6.33 -18.99
C PRO A 189 7.87 6.56 -20.48
N GLU A 190 8.93 6.93 -21.20
CA GLU A 190 8.85 6.95 -22.65
C GLU A 190 8.55 5.54 -23.17
N PRO A 191 7.66 5.37 -24.17
CA PRO A 191 7.42 4.07 -24.75
C PRO A 191 8.75 3.55 -25.28
N ALA A 192 9.22 2.43 -24.71
CA ALA A 192 10.42 1.76 -25.19
C ALA A 192 10.23 1.49 -26.67
N THR A 193 10.92 2.27 -27.51
CA THR A 193 10.95 2.00 -28.94
C THR A 193 11.68 0.68 -29.05
N SER A 194 11.00 -0.34 -29.55
CA SER A 194 11.52 -1.68 -29.72
C SER A 194 12.94 -1.64 -30.32
N ALA A 195 13.91 -2.19 -29.58
CA ALA A 195 15.24 -2.59 -30.04
C ALA A 195 16.12 -1.50 -30.70
N GLN A 196 16.85 -0.77 -29.87
CA GLN A 196 18.23 -0.32 -30.11
C GLN A 196 18.94 -0.72 -28.80
N GLU A 197 19.58 -1.89 -28.70
CA GLU A 197 20.97 -2.07 -29.14
C GLU A 197 21.68 -0.71 -29.10
N GLU A 198 22.21 -0.42 -27.90
CA GLU A 198 23.09 0.71 -27.63
C GLU A 198 24.33 0.54 -28.51
N ASP A 199 24.26 1.05 -29.73
CA ASP A 199 25.42 1.45 -30.51
C ASP A 199 26.01 2.66 -29.79
N GLU A 200 27.00 2.40 -28.93
CA GLU A 200 27.94 3.40 -28.44
C GLU A 200 28.71 3.96 -29.64
N GLU A 201 28.17 5.00 -30.29
CA GLU A 201 28.90 5.81 -31.26
C GLU A 201 29.85 6.76 -30.50
N ASP A 202 31.10 6.33 -30.40
CA ASP A 202 32.33 7.11 -30.56
C ASP A 202 32.26 8.61 -30.19
N GLU A 203 32.52 8.93 -28.91
CA GLU A 203 33.18 10.19 -28.56
C GLU A 203 34.68 9.92 -28.41
N GLU A 204 35.43 10.34 -29.42
CA GLU A 204 36.89 10.35 -29.48
C GLU A 204 37.50 11.24 -28.38
N ASP A 205 38.65 10.78 -27.89
CA ASP A 205 39.72 11.48 -27.17
C ASP A 205 39.60 11.62 -25.64
N GLU A 206 40.25 10.71 -24.92
CA GLU A 206 41.41 11.07 -24.08
C GLU A 206 42.32 9.83 -23.91
N GLU A 207 43.60 9.98 -24.29
CA GLU A 207 44.65 8.97 -24.20
C GLU A 207 44.96 8.66 -22.73
N ASP A 208 44.35 7.61 -22.17
CA ASP A 208 44.77 7.04 -20.90
C ASP A 208 45.58 5.75 -21.12
N GLU A 209 46.72 5.72 -20.46
CA GLU A 209 47.80 4.75 -20.55
C GLU A 209 47.29 3.31 -20.38
N GLU A 210 47.66 2.43 -21.31
CA GLU A 210 47.43 0.97 -21.22
C GLU A 210 48.04 0.42 -19.92
N ASP A 211 47.20 0.23 -18.89
CA ASP A 211 47.51 -0.62 -17.75
C ASP A 211 47.39 -2.08 -18.21
N ASP A 212 48.53 -2.68 -18.61
CA ASP A 212 48.70 -4.10 -18.94
C ASP A 212 48.51 -5.03 -17.72
N GLY A 213 47.55 -4.74 -16.85
CA GLY A 213 47.09 -5.65 -15.80
C GLY A 213 46.14 -6.68 -16.39
N GLU A 214 46.39 -7.98 -16.16
CA GLU A 214 45.37 -9.00 -16.42
C GLU A 214 44.07 -8.58 -15.73
N PRO A 215 42.90 -8.60 -16.40
CA PRO A 215 41.65 -8.14 -15.80
C PRO A 215 41.43 -8.88 -14.48
N GLU A 216 41.26 -8.13 -13.39
CA GLU A 216 40.95 -8.73 -12.09
C GLU A 216 39.69 -9.58 -12.25
N PRO A 217 39.71 -10.85 -11.81
CA PRO A 217 38.57 -11.73 -11.97
C PRO A 217 37.36 -11.18 -11.22
N ASP A 218 36.20 -11.23 -11.87
CA ASP A 218 34.92 -10.94 -11.25
C ASP A 218 34.79 -11.69 -9.92
N SER A 219 34.46 -10.95 -8.86
CA SER A 219 34.17 -11.55 -7.57
C SER A 219 33.09 -10.80 -6.83
N GLU A 220 32.30 -11.55 -6.07
CA GLU A 220 31.28 -11.02 -5.19
C GLU A 220 31.38 -11.67 -3.82
N ARG A 221 31.26 -10.86 -2.78
CA ARG A 221 31.21 -11.30 -1.39
C ARG A 221 30.00 -10.70 -0.71
N LEU A 222 29.21 -11.55 -0.06
CA LEU A 222 28.02 -11.15 0.69
C LEU A 222 28.26 -11.33 2.19
N GLU A 223 27.82 -10.34 2.96
CA GLU A 223 27.66 -10.44 4.41
C GLU A 223 26.18 -10.18 4.74
N VAL A 224 25.56 -11.06 5.53
CA VAL A 224 24.11 -10.98 5.79
C VAL A 224 23.85 -10.73 7.27
N SER A 225 23.08 -9.67 7.52
CA SER A 225 22.55 -9.36 8.84
C SER A 225 21.02 -9.41 8.82
N ARG A 226 20.38 -9.86 9.90
CA ARG A 226 18.91 -9.83 10.02
C ARG A 226 18.47 -9.17 11.32
N LEU A 227 17.59 -8.19 11.27
CA LEU A 227 16.88 -7.67 12.42
C LEU A 227 15.54 -8.40 12.51
N ILE A 228 15.30 -9.06 13.64
CA ILE A 228 14.05 -9.75 13.95
C ILE A 228 13.34 -8.93 15.02
N ALA A 229 12.31 -8.21 14.60
CA ALA A 229 11.46 -7.45 15.49
C ALA A 229 10.28 -8.30 15.94
N ASP A 230 10.20 -8.50 17.25
CA ASP A 230 9.08 -9.15 17.90
C ASP A 230 7.81 -8.32 17.73
N GLY A 231 6.81 -8.91 17.09
CA GLY A 231 5.57 -8.28 16.69
C GLY A 231 4.57 -9.30 16.20
N VAL A 232 3.34 -8.85 15.92
CA VAL A 232 2.28 -9.67 15.33
C VAL A 232 1.79 -8.97 14.06
N PRO A 233 2.23 -9.39 12.85
CA PRO A 233 3.19 -10.46 12.56
C PRO A 233 4.63 -10.09 12.93
N LEU A 234 5.51 -11.11 13.02
CA LEU A 234 6.92 -10.91 13.27
C LEU A 234 7.57 -10.28 12.02
N VAL A 235 8.36 -9.23 12.20
CA VAL A 235 8.99 -8.51 11.09
C VAL A 235 10.47 -8.86 11.02
N ILE A 236 10.94 -9.20 9.82
CA ILE A 236 12.35 -9.53 9.56
C ILE A 236 12.90 -8.57 8.51
N THR A 237 13.87 -7.76 8.91
CA THR A 237 14.65 -6.91 8.00
C THR A 237 15.97 -7.61 7.70
N THR A 238 16.14 -8.10 6.49
CA THR A 238 17.36 -8.75 5.99
C THR A 238 18.19 -7.71 5.25
N ARG A 239 19.42 -7.44 5.72
CA ARG A 239 20.40 -6.60 5.02
C ARG A 239 21.50 -7.48 4.45
N VAL A 240 21.76 -7.29 3.16
CA VAL A 240 22.82 -7.94 2.40
C VAL A 240 23.83 -6.86 2.05
N ASP A 241 25.01 -6.92 2.66
CA ASP A 241 26.13 -6.06 2.28
C ASP A 241 26.91 -6.78 1.17
N LEU A 242 26.93 -6.20 -0.03
CA LEU A 242 27.58 -6.72 -1.22
C LEU A 242 28.89 -6.00 -1.47
N ARG A 243 29.97 -6.76 -1.67
CA ARG A 243 31.26 -6.25 -2.17
C ARG A 243 31.51 -6.88 -3.52
N ILE A 244 31.60 -6.04 -4.55
CA ILE A 244 31.66 -6.45 -5.95
C ILE A 244 32.94 -5.89 -6.55
N SER A 245 33.69 -6.76 -7.20
CA SER A 245 34.88 -6.44 -7.99
C SER A 245 34.70 -6.97 -9.41
N GLY A 246 35.45 -6.38 -10.35
CA GLY A 246 35.35 -6.68 -11.77
C GLY A 246 34.34 -5.81 -12.50
N GLN A 247 33.85 -6.30 -13.63
CA GLN A 247 33.03 -5.52 -14.57
C GLN A 247 31.57 -5.43 -14.14
N ASP A 248 30.89 -4.41 -14.65
CA ASP A 248 29.45 -4.21 -14.49
C ASP A 248 28.69 -5.35 -15.17
N ARG A 249 27.75 -5.97 -14.44
CA ARG A 249 27.05 -7.18 -14.87
C ARG A 249 25.75 -7.40 -14.13
N GLU A 250 24.91 -8.28 -14.64
CA GLU A 250 23.76 -8.77 -13.91
C GLU A 250 24.18 -9.85 -12.88
N LEU A 251 23.85 -9.65 -11.61
CA LEU A 251 24.07 -10.61 -10.53
C LEU A 251 22.72 -11.15 -10.06
N ILE A 252 22.49 -12.44 -10.32
CA ILE A 252 21.27 -13.14 -9.93
C ILE A 252 21.50 -13.87 -8.60
N LEU A 253 20.76 -13.46 -7.57
CA LEU A 253 20.87 -14.02 -6.22
C LEU A 253 19.59 -14.78 -5.82
N PRO A 254 19.71 -16.00 -5.28
CA PRO A 254 18.57 -16.72 -4.71
C PRO A 254 17.78 -15.89 -3.69
N TYR A 255 16.46 -16.06 -3.67
CA TYR A 255 15.55 -15.32 -2.81
C TYR A 255 15.83 -15.55 -1.31
N PRO A 256 16.15 -14.50 -0.52
CA PRO A 256 16.62 -14.69 0.85
C PRO A 256 15.54 -14.70 1.92
N VAL A 257 14.28 -14.69 1.52
CA VAL A 257 13.12 -14.66 2.41
C VAL A 257 12.48 -16.05 2.45
N TRP A 258 11.96 -16.46 3.61
CA TRP A 258 11.29 -17.76 3.79
C TRP A 258 10.01 -17.86 2.95
N ASP A 259 9.68 -19.07 2.49
CA ASP A 259 8.51 -19.34 1.63
C ASP A 259 7.18 -18.86 2.23
N ASP A 260 7.06 -18.90 3.56
CA ASP A 260 5.86 -18.50 4.28
C ASP A 260 5.88 -17.04 4.75
N ALA A 261 6.98 -16.33 4.52
CA ALA A 261 7.10 -14.90 4.78
C ALA A 261 6.68 -14.08 3.54
N LYS A 262 6.05 -12.94 3.79
CA LYS A 262 5.64 -12.00 2.74
C LYS A 262 6.63 -10.84 2.70
N LEU A 263 7.34 -10.67 1.59
CA LEU A 263 8.13 -9.47 1.33
C LEU A 263 7.21 -8.26 1.16
N VAL A 264 7.55 -7.18 1.86
CA VAL A 264 6.77 -5.94 1.86
C VAL A 264 7.55 -4.75 1.30
N ARG A 265 8.89 -4.80 1.33
CA ARG A 265 9.75 -3.69 0.87
C ARG A 265 11.14 -4.18 0.47
N ILE A 266 11.70 -3.58 -0.58
CA ILE A 266 13.13 -3.67 -0.95
C ILE A 266 13.68 -2.25 -1.02
N ASP A 267 14.81 -2.01 -0.38
CA ASP A 267 15.60 -0.78 -0.46
C ASP A 267 17.02 -1.15 -0.93
N SER A 268 17.58 -0.44 -1.90
CA SER A 268 18.87 -0.81 -2.49
C SER A 268 19.63 0.39 -3.03
N ASP A 269 20.95 0.38 -2.88
CA ASP A 269 21.88 1.33 -3.50
C ASP A 269 22.13 1.02 -5.00
N LEU A 270 21.69 -0.16 -5.46
CA LEU A 270 21.78 -0.65 -6.83
C LEU A 270 20.38 -0.88 -7.42
N PRO A 271 20.20 -0.74 -8.74
CA PRO A 271 18.99 -1.21 -9.39
C PRO A 271 18.76 -2.70 -9.07
N VAL A 272 17.60 -3.01 -8.51
CA VAL A 272 17.23 -4.36 -8.09
C VAL A 272 15.79 -4.66 -8.48
N ALA A 273 15.56 -5.86 -8.99
CA ALA A 273 14.24 -6.39 -9.29
C ALA A 273 14.10 -7.82 -8.77
N LEU A 274 12.85 -8.30 -8.71
CA LEU A 274 12.57 -9.72 -8.58
C LEU A 274 12.16 -10.26 -9.95
N ASP A 275 12.74 -11.38 -10.36
CA ASP A 275 12.31 -12.06 -11.57
C ASP A 275 11.04 -12.93 -11.34
N GLU A 276 10.61 -13.66 -12.37
CA GLU A 276 9.45 -14.56 -12.31
C GLU A 276 9.62 -15.69 -11.28
N ASP A 277 10.87 -16.09 -11.00
CA ASP A 277 11.25 -17.13 -10.04
C ASP A 277 11.53 -16.55 -8.63
N LYS A 278 11.28 -15.25 -8.42
CA LYS A 278 11.56 -14.46 -7.20
C LYS A 278 13.04 -14.32 -6.87
N GLN A 279 13.95 -14.57 -7.81
CA GLN A 279 15.36 -14.30 -7.63
C GLN A 279 15.61 -12.80 -7.64
N LEU A 280 16.56 -12.36 -6.83
CA LEU A 280 17.01 -10.97 -6.81
C LEU A 280 17.94 -10.74 -7.98
N VAL A 281 17.50 -9.96 -8.95
CA VAL A 281 18.30 -9.51 -10.08
C VAL A 281 18.90 -8.16 -9.72
N VAL A 282 20.20 -8.11 -9.50
CA VAL A 282 20.94 -6.91 -9.10
C VAL A 282 21.82 -6.45 -10.26
N GLN A 283 21.71 -5.19 -10.66
CA GLN A 283 22.67 -4.57 -11.58
C GLN A 283 23.97 -4.28 -10.81
N ALA A 284 24.87 -5.26 -10.83
CA ALA A 284 26.12 -5.24 -10.11
C ALA A 284 27.11 -4.32 -10.81
N ARG A 285 27.69 -3.41 -10.05
CA ARG A 285 28.81 -2.57 -10.46
C ARG A 285 29.90 -2.64 -9.40
N SER A 286 31.14 -2.34 -9.75
CA SER A 286 32.23 -2.39 -8.78
C SER A 286 31.96 -1.48 -7.57
N GLY A 287 32.30 -1.95 -6.36
CA GLY A 287 32.12 -1.19 -5.12
C GLY A 287 31.48 -1.97 -3.97
N THR A 288 30.98 -1.24 -2.97
CA THR A 288 30.28 -1.79 -1.80
C THR A 288 28.89 -1.18 -1.71
N TYR A 289 27.88 -2.05 -1.60
CA TYR A 289 26.47 -1.68 -1.68
C TYR A 289 25.66 -2.43 -0.61
N ALA A 290 24.52 -1.89 -0.21
CA ALA A 290 23.57 -2.57 0.65
C ALA A 290 22.23 -2.80 -0.07
N VAL A 291 21.70 -4.02 0.07
CA VAL A 291 20.32 -4.37 -0.30
C VAL A 291 19.58 -4.77 0.98
N THR A 292 18.47 -4.10 1.27
CA THR A 292 17.65 -4.34 2.46
C THR A 292 16.27 -4.85 2.04
N LEU A 293 15.87 -6.00 2.56
CA LEU A 293 14.57 -6.61 2.34
C LEU A 293 13.79 -6.66 3.65
N THR A 294 12.58 -6.13 3.66
CA THR A 294 11.68 -6.23 4.82
C THR A 294 10.58 -7.22 4.51
N ALA A 295 10.44 -8.24 5.36
CA ALA A 295 9.42 -9.28 5.23
C ALA A 295 8.63 -9.47 6.54
N GLN A 296 7.37 -9.86 6.40
CA GLN A 296 6.49 -10.22 7.51
C GLN A 296 6.36 -11.75 7.57
N LEU A 297 6.71 -12.33 8.71
CA LEU A 297 6.52 -13.75 8.98
C LEU A 297 5.19 -13.93 9.77
N PRO A 298 4.17 -14.57 9.20
CA PRO A 298 2.84 -14.67 9.81
C PRO A 298 2.78 -15.64 11.00
N ARG A 299 3.83 -16.46 11.20
CA ARG A 299 3.95 -17.41 12.31
C ARG A 299 4.86 -16.88 13.42
N SER A 300 4.61 -17.35 14.64
CA SER A 300 5.58 -17.25 15.75
C SER A 300 6.44 -18.53 15.77
N PRO A 301 7.67 -18.53 15.21
CA PRO A 301 8.52 -19.70 15.20
C PRO A 301 8.89 -20.15 16.61
N THR A 302 8.99 -21.46 16.84
CA THR A 302 9.73 -22.02 17.99
C THR A 302 11.23 -22.16 17.67
N THR A 303 11.56 -22.22 16.39
CA THR A 303 12.94 -22.25 15.87
C THR A 303 12.98 -21.52 14.53
N LEU A 304 14.07 -20.77 14.28
CA LEU A 304 14.31 -20.07 13.02
C LEU A 304 15.79 -20.19 12.62
N ALA A 305 16.02 -20.53 11.35
CA ALA A 305 17.34 -20.61 10.73
C ALA A 305 17.30 -19.91 9.37
N PRO A 306 18.45 -19.46 8.82
CA PRO A 306 18.52 -18.93 7.46
C PRO A 306 17.93 -19.90 6.44
N PRO A 307 17.32 -19.41 5.34
CA PRO A 307 17.03 -20.24 4.18
C PRO A 307 18.30 -20.89 3.63
N GLU A 308 18.15 -22.03 2.97
CA GLU A 308 19.28 -22.72 2.34
C GLU A 308 19.49 -22.16 0.94
N LEU A 309 20.52 -21.32 0.80
CA LEU A 309 20.81 -20.60 -0.43
C LEU A 309 22.18 -21.03 -0.94
N ALA A 310 22.29 -21.19 -2.25
CA ALA A 310 23.57 -21.48 -2.90
C ALA A 310 24.54 -20.30 -2.77
N ALA A 311 25.82 -20.54 -3.07
CA ALA A 311 26.79 -19.46 -3.21
C ALA A 311 26.25 -18.38 -4.18
N PRO A 312 26.48 -17.07 -3.92
CA PRO A 312 27.47 -16.53 -2.99
C PRO A 312 26.94 -16.25 -1.56
N TRP A 313 25.75 -16.74 -1.20
CA TRP A 313 25.20 -16.54 0.15
C TRP A 313 26.09 -17.15 1.25
N PRO A 314 26.30 -16.45 2.38
CA PRO A 314 27.12 -16.96 3.46
C PRO A 314 26.41 -18.10 4.20
N GLY A 315 27.17 -19.11 4.64
CA GLY A 315 26.63 -20.19 5.48
C GLY A 315 26.35 -19.79 6.94
N GLU A 316 26.77 -18.59 7.34
CA GLU A 316 26.61 -18.02 8.68
C GLU A 316 26.19 -16.55 8.55
N GLU A 317 25.17 -16.15 9.31
CA GLU A 317 24.59 -14.80 9.31
C GLU A 317 24.61 -14.22 10.73
N VAL A 318 24.48 -12.88 10.85
CA VAL A 318 24.39 -12.19 12.16
C VAL A 318 22.98 -11.66 12.38
N TRP A 319 22.32 -12.14 13.43
CA TRP A 319 20.91 -11.80 13.69
C TRP A 319 20.79 -10.97 14.97
N VAL A 320 19.98 -9.91 14.92
CA VAL A 320 19.63 -9.08 16.06
C VAL A 320 18.18 -9.35 16.42
N TRP A 321 17.94 -9.76 17.66
CA TRP A 321 16.60 -9.87 18.23
C TRP A 321 16.21 -8.57 18.95
N GLN A 322 15.13 -7.96 18.49
CA GLN A 322 14.50 -6.80 19.13
C GLN A 322 13.18 -7.24 19.78
N THR A 323 13.12 -7.14 21.11
CA THR A 323 11.92 -7.49 21.89
C THR A 323 10.80 -6.48 21.71
N ALA A 324 9.55 -6.94 21.79
CA ALA A 324 8.38 -6.08 21.77
C ALA A 324 8.39 -5.22 23.05
N GLY A 325 8.36 -3.89 22.90
CA GLY A 325 8.47 -2.94 24.02
C GLY A 325 9.69 -2.03 23.98
N SER A 326 10.45 -1.97 22.88
CA SER A 326 11.30 -0.80 22.58
C SER A 326 10.45 0.48 22.65
N PRO A 327 11.04 1.65 22.99
CA PRO A 327 10.27 2.89 23.15
C PRO A 327 9.36 3.15 21.94
N GLY A 328 8.03 3.19 22.16
CA GLY A 328 7.03 3.40 21.12
C GLY A 328 6.26 2.16 20.63
N GLN A 329 6.58 0.95 21.10
CA GLN A 329 5.82 -0.27 20.75
C GLN A 329 5.08 -0.87 21.95
N ALA A 330 3.81 -1.24 21.75
CA ALA A 330 3.03 -1.98 22.75
C ALA A 330 3.56 -3.42 22.85
N SER A 331 4.07 -3.81 24.03
CA SER A 331 4.47 -5.19 24.29
C SER A 331 3.25 -6.06 24.57
N MET A 332 3.02 -7.08 23.73
CA MET A 332 1.89 -8.03 23.87
C MET A 332 2.29 -9.36 24.52
N GLY A 333 3.56 -9.52 24.91
CA GLY A 333 4.12 -10.74 25.47
C GLY A 333 5.63 -10.64 25.69
N GLN A 334 6.20 -11.70 26.26
CA GLN A 334 7.66 -11.85 26.44
C GLN A 334 8.09 -13.16 25.80
N VAL A 335 9.14 -13.09 24.96
CA VAL A 335 9.75 -14.25 24.30
C VAL A 335 11.22 -14.31 24.72
N ALA A 336 11.64 -15.45 25.27
CA ALA A 336 13.04 -15.77 25.46
C ALA A 336 13.64 -16.29 24.15
N VAL A 337 14.84 -15.83 23.84
CA VAL A 337 15.58 -16.25 22.65
C VAL A 337 16.90 -16.89 23.07
N ASP A 338 17.12 -18.11 22.62
CA ASP A 338 18.35 -18.87 22.81
C ASP A 338 19.08 -19.08 21.48
N GLY A 339 20.41 -19.05 21.51
CA GLY A 339 21.26 -19.12 20.33
C GLY A 339 22.73 -18.87 20.70
N ARG A 340 23.61 -18.79 19.69
CA ARG A 340 25.04 -18.50 19.91
C ARG A 340 25.26 -16.98 19.99
N PRO A 341 25.46 -16.39 21.18
CA PRO A 341 25.58 -14.94 21.30
C PRO A 341 26.91 -14.44 20.72
N VAL A 342 26.90 -13.25 20.14
CA VAL A 342 28.08 -12.54 19.66
C VAL A 342 28.05 -11.08 20.09
N ASP A 343 29.23 -10.48 20.21
CA ASP A 343 29.34 -9.05 20.49
C ASP A 343 29.05 -8.25 19.23
N ARG A 344 27.95 -7.49 19.24
CA ARG A 344 27.49 -6.68 18.10
C ARG A 344 28.58 -5.76 17.55
N SER A 345 29.41 -5.18 18.41
CA SER A 345 30.49 -4.25 18.02
C SER A 345 31.58 -4.90 17.17
N ARG A 346 31.57 -6.24 17.06
CA ARG A 346 32.52 -7.04 16.30
C ARG A 346 31.87 -7.73 15.09
N THR A 347 30.73 -7.23 14.63
CA THR A 347 29.96 -7.76 13.50
C THR A 347 29.72 -6.70 12.44
N HIS A 348 29.26 -7.10 11.25
CA HIS A 348 28.82 -6.21 10.17
C HIS A 348 27.37 -5.69 10.35
N THR A 349 26.77 -5.88 11.52
CA THR A 349 25.43 -5.36 11.82
C THR A 349 25.42 -3.83 11.73
N PRO A 350 24.45 -3.18 11.05
CA PRO A 350 24.38 -1.73 10.99
C PRO A 350 24.32 -1.07 12.36
N GLU A 351 25.06 0.02 12.56
CA GLU A 351 24.99 0.82 13.79
C GLU A 351 23.62 1.49 13.99
N SER A 352 22.93 1.81 12.89
CA SER A 352 21.61 2.44 12.90
C SER A 352 20.49 1.54 13.42
N TRP A 353 20.70 0.22 13.50
CA TRP A 353 19.69 -0.69 14.04
C TRP A 353 19.49 -0.46 15.54
N PRO A 354 18.27 -0.65 16.05
CA PRO A 354 17.99 -0.52 17.48
C PRO A 354 18.84 -1.49 18.31
N GLU A 355 19.00 -1.20 19.60
CA GLU A 355 19.64 -2.14 20.52
C GLU A 355 18.84 -3.45 20.61
N GLY A 356 19.56 -4.57 20.69
CA GLY A 356 18.98 -5.90 20.70
C GLY A 356 20.03 -6.97 20.96
N ALA A 357 19.59 -8.16 21.35
CA ALA A 357 20.49 -9.29 21.56
C ALA A 357 21.00 -9.80 20.20
N THR A 358 22.31 -9.95 20.05
CA THR A 358 22.93 -10.33 18.77
C THR A 358 23.47 -11.76 18.83
N TYR A 359 23.21 -12.51 17.77
CA TYR A 359 23.53 -13.91 17.63
C TYR A 359 24.19 -14.19 16.30
N SER A 360 25.07 -15.18 16.27
CA SER A 360 25.54 -15.77 15.02
C SER A 360 24.71 -17.03 14.73
N VAL A 361 24.13 -17.10 13.54
CA VAL A 361 23.10 -18.08 13.17
C VAL A 361 23.48 -18.81 11.89
N SER A 362 23.29 -20.12 11.88
CA SER A 362 23.42 -20.97 10.69
C SER A 362 22.36 -22.06 10.71
N LYS A 363 22.27 -22.85 9.64
CA LYS A 363 21.41 -24.06 9.60
C LYS A 363 21.70 -25.04 10.74
N GLN A 364 22.95 -25.15 11.17
CA GLN A 364 23.36 -26.07 12.24
C GLN A 364 23.22 -25.45 13.63
N ALA A 365 23.11 -24.12 13.72
CA ALA A 365 22.94 -23.36 14.96
C ALA A 365 21.81 -22.33 14.79
N PRO A 366 20.54 -22.78 14.77
CA PRO A 366 19.39 -21.89 14.64
C PRO A 366 19.09 -21.12 15.95
N LEU A 367 18.27 -20.08 15.86
CA LEU A 367 17.66 -19.46 17.04
C LEU A 367 16.47 -20.29 17.52
N SER A 368 16.33 -20.41 18.85
CA SER A 368 15.18 -21.02 19.50
C SER A 368 14.40 -19.96 20.28
N PHE A 369 13.07 -20.04 20.22
CA PHE A 369 12.16 -19.07 20.83
C PHE A 369 11.23 -19.78 21.82
N GLU A 370 11.22 -19.31 23.06
CA GLU A 370 10.31 -19.78 24.10
C GLU A 370 9.38 -18.63 24.53
N VAL A 371 8.08 -18.84 24.39
CA VAL A 371 7.09 -17.85 24.84
C VAL A 371 6.99 -17.92 26.36
N LEU A 372 7.46 -16.87 27.03
CA LEU A 372 7.38 -16.74 28.49
C LEU A 372 6.00 -16.26 28.95
N GLN A 373 5.44 -15.28 28.23
CA GLN A 373 4.14 -14.69 28.56
C GLN A 373 3.43 -14.18 27.30
N ARG A 374 2.10 -14.33 27.23
CA ARG A 374 1.23 -13.61 26.28
C ARG A 374 0.13 -12.89 27.06
N GLY A 375 -0.14 -11.64 26.68
CA GLY A 375 -1.21 -10.83 27.28
C GLY A 375 -0.92 -10.29 28.69
N VAL A 376 -1.91 -9.59 29.24
CA VAL A 376 -1.88 -9.03 30.60
C VAL A 376 -2.06 -10.16 31.61
N ALA A 377 -1.11 -10.31 32.54
CA ALA A 377 -1.29 -11.24 33.65
C ALA A 377 -2.53 -10.82 34.46
N GLU A 378 -3.48 -11.74 34.62
CA GLU A 378 -4.53 -11.60 35.62
C GLU A 378 -3.82 -11.41 36.96
N SER A 379 -4.01 -10.23 37.57
CA SER A 379 -3.44 -9.95 38.88
C SER A 379 -3.99 -11.01 39.85
N ALA A 380 -3.10 -11.76 40.50
CA ALA A 380 -3.51 -12.73 41.52
C ALA A 380 -4.42 -12.03 42.57
N PRO A 381 -5.45 -12.72 43.08
CA PRO A 381 -6.53 -12.12 43.88
C PRO A 381 -6.09 -11.45 45.18
#